data_AF-A0A200R8R9-F1
#
_entry.id   AF-A0A200R8R9-F1
#
_cell.length_a   1.000
_cell.length_b   1.000
_cell.length_c   1.000
_cell.angle_alpha   90.00
_cell.angle_beta   90.00
_cell.angle_gamma   90.00
#
_symmetry.space_group_name_H-M   'P 1'
#
loop_
_entity.id
_entity.type
_entity.pdbx_description
1 polymer ?
#
loop_
_entity_poly.entity_id
_entity_poly.type
_entity_poly.pdbx_seq_one_letter_code
_entity_poly.pdbx_strand_id
1 'polypeptide(L)'
;MDNLTHRGTIVINRCPMCKHELESINHLFLHCEMARDILCFFHSEFGVDWVLPAKVTDYFLEKRVQHFSKIGNFFWVALPFGITWNIWKERNVRVFDGGELVSL
;
A
#
# COMPACT_ATOMS: atom_id res chain seq x y z
N MET A 1 5.99 14.04 -6.02
CA MET A 1 4.79 14.54 -5.32
C MET A 1 4.74 16.05 -5.54
N ASP A 2 4.95 16.51 -6.78
CA ASP A 2 5.57 17.84 -7.03
C ASP A 2 4.87 18.57 -8.18
N ASN A 3 3.56 18.76 -8.09
CA ASN A 3 2.85 19.67 -9.00
C ASN A 3 1.70 20.46 -8.34
N LEU A 4 1.39 20.18 -7.06
CA LEU A 4 0.34 20.88 -6.31
C LEU A 4 0.88 22.06 -5.48
N THR A 5 2.20 22.15 -5.33
CA THR A 5 2.87 23.19 -4.52
C THR A 5 2.86 24.58 -5.17
N HIS A 6 2.38 24.70 -6.41
CA HIS A 6 2.45 25.96 -7.17
C HIS A 6 1.25 26.91 -6.95
N ARG A 7 0.28 26.55 -6.08
CA ARG A 7 -0.96 27.34 -5.85
C ARG A 7 -1.19 27.83 -4.42
N GLY A 8 -0.22 27.71 -3.52
CA GLY A 8 -0.33 28.26 -2.16
C GLY A 8 -1.34 27.54 -1.25
N THR A 9 -1.86 26.38 -1.66
CA THR A 9 -2.73 25.55 -0.82
C THR A 9 -1.86 24.69 0.10
N ILE A 10 -2.07 24.77 1.41
CA ILE A 10 -1.45 23.87 2.39
C ILE A 10 -2.07 22.49 2.20
N VAL A 11 -1.41 21.62 1.43
CA VAL A 11 -1.79 20.21 1.35
C VAL A 11 -1.28 19.53 2.61
N ILE A 12 -2.17 19.19 3.52
CA ILE A 12 -1.84 18.33 4.65
C ILE A 12 -1.49 16.96 4.07
N ASN A 13 -0.21 16.57 4.14
CA ASN A 13 0.29 15.29 3.64
C ASN A 13 -0.11 14.13 4.58
N ARG A 14 -1.41 13.95 4.80
CA ARG A 14 -1.96 12.89 5.63
C ARG A 14 -2.34 11.72 4.73
N CYS A 15 -2.06 10.50 5.18
CA CYS A 15 -2.39 9.28 4.47
C CYS A 15 -3.92 9.21 4.22
N PRO A 16 -4.39 9.18 2.95
CA PRO A 16 -5.80 9.11 2.61
C PRO A 16 -6.49 7.82 3.09
N MET A 17 -5.68 6.78 3.34
CA MET A 17 -6.16 5.47 3.79
C MET A 17 -6.48 5.51 5.28
N CYS A 18 -5.47 5.71 6.14
CA CYS A 18 -5.67 5.66 7.59
C CYS A 18 -6.09 7.00 8.20
N LYS A 19 -5.83 8.15 7.57
CA LYS A 19 -6.10 9.49 8.09
C LYS A 19 -5.42 9.84 9.44
N HIS A 20 -4.44 9.08 9.92
CA HIS A 20 -3.75 9.34 11.20
C HIS A 20 -2.27 9.71 11.04
N GLU A 21 -1.60 9.16 10.03
CA GLU A 21 -0.15 9.33 9.81
C GLU A 21 0.13 10.09 8.52
N LEU A 22 1.38 10.56 8.35
CA LEU A 22 1.81 11.21 7.12
C LEU A 22 1.88 10.22 5.94
N GLU A 23 1.49 10.64 4.75
CA GLU A 23 1.64 9.79 3.56
C GLU A 23 3.12 9.73 3.15
N SER A 24 3.63 8.50 3.08
CA SER A 24 4.86 8.17 2.39
C SER A 24 4.65 6.87 1.63
N ILE A 25 5.51 6.56 0.65
CA ILE A 25 5.42 5.31 -0.12
C ILE A 25 5.46 4.10 0.83
N ASN A 26 6.39 4.09 1.79
CA ASN A 26 6.50 3.00 2.74
C ASN A 26 5.28 2.93 3.67
N HIS A 27 4.77 4.06 4.13
CA HIS A 27 3.57 4.07 4.94
C HIS A 27 2.37 3.55 4.14
N LEU A 28 2.07 4.13 2.99
CA LEU A 28 0.92 3.77 2.17
C LEU A 28 0.84 2.27 1.87
N PHE A 29 1.97 1.65 1.52
CA PHE A 29 2.00 0.26 1.09
C PHE A 29 2.33 -0.75 2.19
N LEU A 30 2.90 -0.36 3.33
CA LEU A 30 3.32 -1.29 4.38
C LEU A 30 2.81 -0.88 5.76
N HIS A 31 3.10 0.34 6.20
CA HIS A 31 2.89 0.75 7.60
C HIS A 31 1.51 1.33 7.89
N CYS A 32 0.73 1.62 6.86
CA CYS A 32 -0.67 2.00 6.99
C CYS A 32 -1.43 0.80 7.56
N GLU A 33 -2.18 1.01 8.65
CA GLU A 33 -2.95 -0.04 9.31
C GLU A 33 -3.81 -0.84 8.33
N MET A 34 -4.57 -0.14 7.46
CA MET A 34 -5.38 -0.80 6.44
C MET A 34 -4.54 -1.62 5.44
N ALA A 35 -3.39 -1.11 5.01
CA ALA A 35 -2.51 -1.83 4.09
C ALA A 35 -1.88 -3.06 4.76
N ARG A 36 -1.43 -2.91 6.00
CA ARG A 36 -0.85 -3.97 6.82
C ARG A 36 -1.85 -5.11 7.02
N ASP A 37 -3.09 -4.80 7.36
CA ASP A 37 -4.11 -5.82 7.61
C ASP A 37 -4.43 -6.61 6.33
N ILE A 38 -4.52 -5.94 5.18
CA ILE A 38 -4.68 -6.59 3.87
C ILE A 38 -3.49 -7.51 3.59
N LEU A 39 -2.26 -7.03 3.79
CA LEU A 39 -1.06 -7.81 3.54
C LEU A 39 -0.99 -9.03 4.46
N CYS A 40 -1.21 -8.85 5.76
CA CYS A 40 -1.22 -9.94 6.73
C CYS A 40 -2.28 -10.99 6.39
N PHE A 41 -3.51 -10.57 6.06
CA PHE A 41 -4.57 -11.47 5.64
C PHE A 41 -4.13 -12.34 4.45
N PHE A 42 -3.63 -11.71 3.39
CA PHE A 42 -3.22 -12.46 2.22
C PHE A 42 -2.00 -13.36 2.49
N HIS A 43 -1.02 -12.93 3.29
CA HIS A 43 0.11 -13.81 3.65
C HIS A 43 -0.32 -15.00 4.52
N SER A 44 -1.28 -14.81 5.43
CA SER A 44 -1.82 -15.91 6.24
C SER A 44 -2.57 -16.95 5.41
N GLU A 45 -3.24 -16.54 4.32
CA GLU A 45 -3.86 -17.49 3.37
C GLU A 45 -2.82 -18.39 2.67
N PHE A 46 -1.57 -17.94 2.57
CA PHE A 46 -0.44 -18.75 2.09
C PHE A 46 0.31 -19.46 3.22
N GLY A 47 -0.16 -19.38 4.47
CA GLY A 47 0.50 -19.98 5.64
C GLY A 47 1.86 -19.34 5.96
N VAL A 48 2.06 -18.08 5.56
CA VAL A 48 3.32 -17.35 5.78
C VAL A 48 3.11 -16.34 6.91
N ASP A 49 3.85 -16.53 7.99
CA ASP A 49 3.99 -15.52 9.05
C ASP A 49 4.83 -14.36 8.52
N TRP A 50 4.17 -13.40 7.90
CA TRP A 50 4.85 -12.29 7.23
C TRP A 50 5.41 -11.28 8.23
N VAL A 51 6.70 -10.98 8.08
CA VAL A 51 7.37 -9.92 8.83
C VAL A 51 7.34 -8.64 8.01
N LEU A 52 6.78 -7.59 8.60
CA LEU A 52 6.67 -6.28 7.97
C LEU A 52 8.06 -5.68 7.69
N PRO A 53 8.46 -5.50 6.41
CA PRO A 53 9.73 -4.86 6.09
C PRO A 53 9.66 -3.35 6.31
N ALA A 54 10.82 -2.71 6.49
CA ALA A 54 10.86 -1.26 6.67
C ALA A 54 10.54 -0.49 5.37
N LYS A 55 11.00 -1.02 4.22
CA LYS A 55 10.84 -0.39 2.91
C LYS A 55 10.03 -1.25 1.95
N VAL A 56 9.21 -0.58 1.14
CA VAL A 56 8.44 -1.26 0.08
C VAL A 56 9.35 -1.96 -0.93
N THR A 57 10.55 -1.42 -1.16
CA THR A 57 11.54 -2.05 -2.03
C THR A 57 11.94 -3.43 -1.55
N ASP A 58 12.10 -3.59 -0.24
CA ASP A 58 12.54 -4.85 0.36
C ASP A 58 11.43 -5.90 0.24
N TYR A 59 10.17 -5.46 0.36
CA TYR A 59 8.99 -6.30 0.11
C TYR A 59 8.91 -6.85 -1.32
N PHE A 60 9.30 -6.06 -2.32
CA PHE A 60 9.33 -6.48 -3.72
C PHE A 60 10.58 -7.28 -4.10
N LEU A 61 11.71 -7.00 -3.46
CA LEU A 61 12.97 -7.71 -3.70
C LEU A 61 13.07 -9.02 -2.93
N GLU A 62 12.15 -9.27 -1.99
CA GLU A 62 12.06 -10.52 -1.26
C GLU A 62 12.00 -11.71 -2.23
N LYS A 63 12.96 -12.62 -2.09
CA LYS A 63 13.00 -13.84 -2.89
C LYS A 63 11.85 -14.75 -2.47
N ARG A 64 10.78 -14.73 -3.24
CA ARG A 64 9.65 -15.65 -3.09
C ARG A 64 10.05 -17.02 -3.60
N VAL A 65 10.49 -17.88 -2.68
CA VAL A 65 10.81 -19.27 -2.98
C VAL A 65 9.53 -20.00 -3.38
N GLN A 66 9.66 -20.89 -4.38
CA GLN A 66 8.53 -21.67 -4.89
C GLN A 66 8.19 -22.80 -3.90
N HIS A 67 7.21 -22.54 -3.04
CA HIS A 67 6.76 -23.48 -2.02
C HIS A 67 5.38 -24.09 -2.32
N PHE A 68 4.63 -23.54 -3.28
CA PHE A 68 3.25 -23.93 -3.56
C PHE A 68 3.13 -24.70 -4.88
N SER A 69 1.90 -25.07 -5.24
CA SER A 69 1.57 -25.58 -6.58
C SER A 69 1.95 -24.56 -7.66
N LYS A 70 1.99 -24.95 -8.95
CA LYS A 70 2.28 -24.02 -10.06
C LYS A 70 1.38 -22.78 -10.01
N ILE A 71 0.08 -22.97 -9.78
CA ILE A 71 -0.88 -21.87 -9.69
C ILE A 71 -0.73 -21.09 -8.39
N GLY A 72 -0.44 -21.76 -7.27
CA GLY A 72 -0.15 -21.11 -6.00
C GLY A 72 1.10 -20.21 -6.08
N ASN A 73 2.17 -20.66 -6.72
CA ASN A 73 3.38 -19.87 -6.94
C ASN A 73 3.12 -18.68 -7.86
N PHE A 74 2.28 -18.84 -8.90
CA PHE A 74 1.86 -17.72 -9.73
C PHE A 74 1.18 -16.64 -8.90
N PHE A 75 0.20 -17.01 -8.07
CA PHE A 75 -0.45 -16.05 -7.18
C PHE A 75 0.51 -15.47 -6.16
N TRP A 76 1.37 -16.30 -5.54
CA TRP A 76 2.34 -15.86 -4.55
C TRP A 76 3.30 -14.80 -5.06
N VAL A 77 3.77 -14.94 -6.31
CA VAL A 77 4.61 -13.94 -6.98
C VAL A 77 3.81 -12.71 -7.40
N ALA A 78 2.56 -12.87 -7.83
CA ALA A 78 1.69 -11.77 -8.26
C ALA A 78 1.11 -10.95 -7.09
N LEU A 79 1.00 -11.55 -5.91
CA LEU A 79 0.31 -11.01 -4.74
C LEU A 79 0.79 -9.62 -4.33
N PRO A 80 2.10 -9.33 -4.21
CA PRO A 80 2.59 -8.00 -3.86
C PRO A 80 2.12 -6.95 -4.84
N PHE A 81 2.20 -7.24 -6.14
CA PHE A 81 1.82 -6.32 -7.20
C PHE A 81 0.32 -6.08 -7.21
N GLY A 82 -0.48 -7.14 -7.04
CA GLY A 82 -1.94 -7.04 -6.99
C GLY A 82 -2.41 -6.22 -5.80
N ILE A 83 -1.84 -6.45 -4.61
CA ILE A 83 -2.21 -5.72 -3.39
C ILE A 83 -1.81 -4.25 -3.50
N THR A 84 -0.55 -3.94 -3.81
CA THR A 84 -0.11 -2.54 -3.90
C THR A 84 -0.83 -1.78 -5.01
N TRP A 85 -1.14 -2.43 -6.13
CA TRP A 85 -1.93 -1.81 -7.20
C TRP A 85 -3.33 -1.42 -6.73
N ASN A 86 -4.02 -2.30 -6.01
CA ASN A 86 -5.36 -2.00 -5.48
C ASN A 86 -5.30 -0.93 -4.38
N ILE A 87 -4.30 -0.95 -3.49
CA ILE A 87 -4.06 0.12 -2.52
C ILE A 87 -3.86 1.46 -3.22
N TRP A 88 -3.04 1.50 -4.28
CA TRP A 88 -2.79 2.72 -5.04
C TRP A 88 -4.06 3.25 -5.72
N LYS A 89 -4.85 2.37 -6.34
CA LYS A 89 -6.14 2.74 -6.93
C LYS A 89 -7.09 3.32 -5.90
N GLU A 90 -7.28 2.64 -4.76
CA GLU A 90 -8.16 3.08 -3.68
C GLU A 90 -7.71 4.44 -3.12
N ARG A 91 -6.41 4.60 -2.89
CA ARG A 91 -5.82 5.89 -2.49
C ARG A 91 -6.16 6.98 -3.51
N ASN A 92 -6.04 6.71 -4.80
CA ASN A 92 -6.39 7.69 -5.84
C ASN A 92 -7.87 8.01 -5.87
N VAL A 93 -8.76 7.02 -5.71
CA VAL A 93 -10.20 7.25 -5.58
C VAL A 93 -10.49 8.18 -4.40
N ARG A 94 -9.89 7.92 -3.23
CA ARG A 94 -10.08 8.79 -2.05
C ARG A 94 -9.59 10.22 -2.25
N VAL A 95 -8.49 10.39 -3.01
CA VAL A 95 -7.91 11.71 -3.28
C VAL A 95 -8.68 12.47 -4.37
N PHE A 96 -9.19 11.78 -5.40
CA PHE A 96 -9.75 12.42 -6.60
C PHE A 96 -11.28 12.34 -6.70
N ASP A 97 -11.91 11.28 -6.20
CA ASP A 97 -13.37 11.11 -6.19
C ASP A 97 -13.98 11.35 -4.78
N GLY A 98 -13.15 11.37 -3.74
CA GLY A 98 -13.55 11.43 -2.33
C GLY A 98 -13.86 12.81 -1.73
N GLY A 99 -14.01 13.87 -2.54
CA GLY A 99 -14.65 15.13 -2.12
C GLY A 99 -14.04 15.92 -0.95
N GLU A 100 -12.94 15.51 -0.33
CA GLU A 100 -12.22 16.33 0.65
C GLU A 100 -11.26 17.28 -0.09
N LEU A 101 -11.83 18.25 -0.81
CA LEU A 101 -11.27 19.58 -0.76
C LEU A 101 -11.14 19.89 0.74
N VAL A 102 -9.91 20.10 1.20
CA VAL A 102 -9.63 20.66 2.52
C VAL A 102 -10.47 21.93 2.64
N SER A 103 -11.65 21.79 3.26
CA SER A 103 -12.53 22.88 3.58
C SER A 103 -11.92 23.56 4.79
N LEU A 104 -11.14 24.60 4.48
CA LEU A 104 -10.71 25.74 5.30
C LEU A 104 -10.17 25.43 6.70
#